data_AF-A0A1D3L1B7-F1
#
_entry.id   AF-A0A1D3L1B7-F1
#
_cell.length_a   1.000
_cell.length_b   1.000
_cell.length_c   1.000
_cell.angle_alpha   90.00
_cell.angle_beta   90.00
_cell.angle_gamma   90.00
#
_symmetry.space_group_name_H-M   'P 1'
#
loop_
_entity.id
_entity.type
_entity.pdbx_description
1 polymer ?
#
loop_
_entity_poly.entity_id
_entity_poly.type
_entity_poly.pdbx_seq_one_letter_code
_entity_poly.pdbx_strand_id
1 'polypeptide(L)'
;MFIDGIKVSIVNIIYLIPVILIAIVFLAINPLNIVPIIKIIEYYPNNVFSMLNDMLWYLKTGFVVLMLLYTYMIIIYPFINIAVAYMAYNDSKLKTAFKFREILHKISTIGWKNFTLWYIVIKILFLTISYAGSFILFYAAVILRNGFGIHITPIMPILTFLIIAPYLSMYFVRSVALFYMSGEKIS
;
A
#
# COMPACT_ATOMS: atom_id res chain seq x y z
N MET A 1 -7.88 -22.53 4.48
CA MET A 1 -6.55 -21.87 4.32
C MET A 1 -6.34 -21.31 2.91
N PHE A 2 -6.09 -22.11 1.86
CA PHE A 2 -5.84 -21.55 0.51
C PHE A 2 -7.06 -20.79 -0.05
N ILE A 3 -8.25 -21.37 0.09
CA ILE A 3 -9.51 -20.75 -0.32
C ILE A 3 -9.73 -19.41 0.39
N ASP A 4 -9.43 -19.34 1.69
CA ASP A 4 -9.59 -18.10 2.47
C ASP A 4 -8.55 -17.04 2.07
N GLY A 5 -7.33 -17.47 1.73
CA GLY A 5 -6.33 -16.58 1.12
C GLY A 5 -6.81 -15.97 -0.20
N ILE A 6 -7.44 -16.75 -1.08
CA ILE A 6 -8.06 -16.23 -2.31
C ILE A 6 -9.15 -15.21 -1.98
N LYS A 7 -10.01 -15.48 -0.98
CA LYS A 7 -11.05 -14.53 -0.56
C LYS A 7 -10.45 -13.21 -0.09
N VAL A 8 -9.39 -13.24 0.71
CA VAL A 8 -8.68 -12.03 1.16
C VAL A 8 -8.15 -11.23 -0.04
N SER A 9 -7.55 -11.90 -1.03
CA SER A 9 -7.09 -11.24 -2.26
C SER A 9 -8.25 -10.60 -3.03
N ILE A 10 -9.40 -11.28 -3.14
CA ILE A 10 -10.60 -10.72 -3.80
C ILE A 10 -11.10 -9.48 -3.05
N VAL A 11 -11.13 -9.51 -1.71
CA VAL A 11 -11.50 -8.34 -0.90
C VAL A 11 -10.57 -7.17 -1.19
N ASN A 12 -9.25 -7.39 -1.17
CA ASN A 12 -8.28 -6.34 -1.52
C ASN A 12 -8.55 -5.75 -2.91
N ILE A 13 -8.75 -6.60 -3.93
CA ILE A 13 -9.02 -6.14 -5.30
C ILE A 13 -10.31 -5.30 -5.37
N ILE A 14 -11.39 -5.74 -4.73
CA ILE A 14 -12.68 -5.02 -4.77
C ILE A 14 -12.56 -3.65 -4.09
N TYR A 15 -11.85 -3.56 -2.96
CA TYR A 15 -11.60 -2.27 -2.30
C TYR A 15 -10.66 -1.35 -3.09
N LEU A 16 -9.87 -1.88 -4.03
CA LEU A 16 -9.03 -1.10 -4.94
C LEU A 16 -9.80 -0.55 -6.17
N ILE A 17 -11.04 -1.00 -6.43
CA ILE A 17 -11.83 -0.57 -7.59
C ILE A 17 -11.91 0.96 -7.72
N PRO A 18 -12.20 1.74 -6.66
CA PRO A 18 -12.27 3.20 -6.79
C PRO A 18 -10.94 3.83 -7.25
N VAL A 19 -9.80 3.30 -6.80
CA VAL A 19 -8.47 3.77 -7.21
C VAL A 19 -8.19 3.40 -8.66
N ILE A 20 -8.54 2.18 -9.04
CA ILE A 20 -8.42 1.71 -10.42
C ILE A 20 -9.27 2.58 -11.34
N LEU A 21 -10.50 2.93 -10.95
CA LEU A 21 -11.38 3.81 -11.70
C LEU A 21 -10.80 5.22 -11.83
N ILE A 22 -10.29 5.83 -10.75
CA ILE A 22 -9.64 7.15 -10.81
C ILE A 22 -8.44 7.11 -11.77
N ALA A 23 -7.61 6.06 -11.69
CA ALA A 23 -6.47 5.89 -12.57
C ALA A 23 -6.89 5.76 -14.04
N ILE A 24 -7.90 4.95 -14.34
CA ILE A 24 -8.44 4.76 -15.70
C ILE A 24 -9.02 6.07 -16.23
N VAL A 25 -9.83 6.78 -15.44
CA VAL A 25 -10.43 8.06 -15.84
C VAL A 25 -9.34 9.10 -16.12
N PHE A 26 -8.30 9.16 -15.28
CA PHE A 26 -7.17 10.06 -15.52
C PHE A 26 -6.44 9.72 -16.82
N LEU A 27 -6.17 8.43 -17.08
CA LEU A 27 -5.55 7.97 -18.32
C LEU A 27 -6.44 8.22 -19.54
N ALA A 28 -7.76 8.10 -19.41
CA ALA A 28 -8.71 8.33 -20.50
C ALA A 28 -8.85 9.83 -20.85
N ILE A 29 -8.80 10.71 -19.85
CA ILE A 29 -8.83 12.18 -20.04
C ILE A 29 -7.47 12.69 -20.54
N ASN A 30 -6.38 12.03 -20.14
CA ASN A 30 -5.01 12.36 -20.56
C ASN A 30 -4.35 11.17 -21.29
N PRO A 31 -4.85 10.76 -22.47
CA PRO A 31 -4.39 9.57 -23.18
C PRO A 31 -2.95 9.67 -23.71
N LEU A 32 -2.22 10.73 -23.37
CA LEU A 32 -0.91 11.09 -23.92
C LEU A 32 0.27 10.94 -22.95
N ASN A 33 0.10 10.27 -21.81
CA ASN A 33 1.19 10.03 -20.85
C ASN A 33 2.27 9.03 -21.32
N ILE A 34 2.18 8.48 -22.54
CA ILE A 34 3.24 7.67 -23.18
C ILE A 34 4.02 8.49 -24.23
N VAL A 35 3.52 9.68 -24.60
CA VAL A 35 4.00 10.44 -25.76
C VAL A 35 4.51 11.86 -25.41
N PRO A 36 5.34 12.10 -24.37
CA PRO A 36 6.13 13.33 -24.38
C PRO A 36 7.20 13.25 -25.48
N ILE A 37 7.82 12.07 -25.68
CA ILE A 37 9.02 11.97 -26.54
C ILE A 37 8.68 12.07 -28.04
N ILE A 38 7.53 11.55 -28.48
CA ILE A 38 7.18 11.52 -29.93
C ILE A 38 6.45 12.80 -30.37
N LYS A 39 5.58 13.40 -29.54
CA LYS A 39 4.84 14.63 -29.92
C LYS A 39 5.63 15.93 -29.82
N ILE A 40 6.74 15.95 -29.06
CA ILE A 40 7.67 17.09 -29.04
C ILE A 40 8.31 17.29 -30.43
N ILE A 41 8.46 16.22 -31.22
CA ILE A 41 9.07 16.27 -32.55
C ILE A 41 8.02 16.56 -33.64
N GLU A 42 6.78 16.11 -33.48
CA GLU A 42 5.76 16.19 -34.56
C GLU A 42 4.86 17.44 -34.55
N TYR A 43 4.71 18.20 -33.44
CA TYR A 43 3.62 19.20 -33.35
C TYR A 43 4.00 20.65 -33.00
N TYR A 44 5.26 21.00 -32.74
CA TYR A 44 5.59 22.37 -32.32
C TYR A 44 6.75 22.99 -33.10
N PRO A 45 6.50 23.58 -34.29
CA PRO A 45 7.58 24.23 -35.01
C PRO A 45 8.10 25.52 -34.34
N ASN A 46 7.33 26.25 -33.51
CA ASN A 46 7.67 27.67 -33.31
C ASN A 46 7.57 28.30 -31.90
N ASN A 47 7.20 27.61 -30.81
CA ASN A 47 7.13 28.26 -29.49
C ASN A 47 7.62 27.36 -28.34
N VAL A 48 8.91 27.49 -28.00
CA VAL A 48 9.54 26.82 -26.83
C VAL A 48 8.74 27.09 -25.54
N PHE A 49 8.14 28.27 -25.43
CA PHE A 49 7.32 28.66 -24.28
C PHE A 49 6.02 27.85 -24.14
N SER A 50 5.33 27.53 -25.25
CA SER A 50 4.13 26.70 -25.19
C SER A 50 4.47 25.25 -24.86
N MET A 51 5.59 24.73 -25.40
CA MET A 51 6.09 23.40 -25.06
C MET A 51 6.43 23.29 -23.56
N LEU A 52 7.10 24.30 -22.99
CA LEU A 52 7.41 24.34 -21.56
C LEU A 52 6.14 24.38 -20.70
N ASN A 53 5.15 25.18 -21.11
CA ASN A 53 3.89 25.30 -20.38
C ASN A 53 3.10 23.98 -20.39
N ASP A 54 3.08 23.28 -21.52
CA ASP A 54 2.44 21.96 -21.65
C ASP A 54 3.18 20.92 -20.78
N MET A 55 4.51 20.87 -20.81
CA MET A 55 5.30 19.99 -19.93
C MET A 55 5.04 20.25 -18.44
N LEU A 56 4.99 21.52 -18.03
CA LEU A 56 4.68 21.91 -16.66
C LEU A 56 3.24 21.55 -16.27
N TRP A 57 2.29 21.66 -17.19
CA TRP A 57 0.90 21.26 -16.98
C TRP A 57 0.79 19.75 -16.74
N TYR A 58 1.48 18.92 -17.52
CA TYR A 58 1.50 17.46 -17.33
C TYR A 58 2.17 17.04 -16.02
N LEU A 59 3.29 17.67 -15.65
CA LEU A 59 3.95 17.41 -14.37
C LEU A 59 3.05 17.76 -13.19
N LYS A 60 2.33 18.89 -13.26
CA LYS A 60 1.38 19.31 -12.22
C LYS A 60 0.18 18.37 -12.12
N THR A 61 -0.46 18.06 -13.24
CA THR A 61 -1.67 17.22 -13.26
C THR A 61 -1.37 15.77 -12.87
N GLY A 62 -0.28 15.19 -13.37
CA GLY A 62 0.20 13.86 -12.97
C GLY A 62 0.53 13.78 -11.47
N PHE A 63 1.22 14.79 -10.93
CA PHE A 63 1.54 14.84 -9.50
C PHE A 63 0.30 14.93 -8.61
N VAL A 64 -0.69 15.75 -8.99
CA VAL A 64 -1.96 15.87 -8.26
C VAL A 64 -2.70 14.53 -8.23
N VAL A 65 -2.76 13.80 -9.36
CA VAL A 65 -3.41 12.49 -9.39
C VAL A 65 -2.66 11.46 -8.55
N LEU A 66 -1.32 11.42 -8.62
CA LEU A 66 -0.52 10.56 -7.75
C LEU A 66 -0.79 10.83 -6.26
N MET A 67 -0.87 12.11 -5.87
CA MET A 67 -1.22 12.51 -4.51
C MET A 67 -2.61 12.05 -4.10
N LEU A 68 -3.61 12.16 -4.98
CA LEU A 68 -4.97 11.68 -4.73
C LEU A 68 -5.01 10.16 -4.53
N LEU A 69 -4.36 9.40 -5.41
CA LEU A 69 -4.29 7.93 -5.33
C LEU A 69 -3.59 7.50 -4.02
N TYR A 70 -2.48 8.14 -3.69
CA TYR A 70 -1.73 7.85 -2.47
C TYR A 70 -2.52 8.18 -1.19
N THR A 71 -3.21 9.31 -1.18
CA THR A 71 -4.09 9.71 -0.06
C THR A 71 -5.23 8.71 0.13
N TYR A 72 -5.87 8.29 -0.96
CA TYR A 72 -6.91 7.27 -0.90
C TYR A 72 -6.35 5.95 -0.32
N MET A 73 -5.20 5.48 -0.80
CA MET A 73 -4.55 4.26 -0.31
C MET A 73 -4.28 4.33 1.20
N ILE A 74 -3.75 5.45 1.70
CA ILE A 74 -3.47 5.63 3.12
C ILE A 74 -4.73 5.50 3.97
N ILE A 75 -5.85 6.07 3.49
CA ILE A 75 -7.10 6.10 4.22
C ILE A 75 -7.79 4.73 4.16
N ILE A 76 -7.90 4.12 2.98
CA ILE A 76 -8.70 2.91 2.79
C ILE A 76 -8.02 1.67 3.37
N TYR A 77 -6.69 1.60 3.31
CA TYR A 77 -5.94 0.41 3.69
C TYR A 77 -6.26 -0.12 5.10
N PRO A 78 -6.31 0.70 6.18
CA PRO A 78 -6.71 0.19 7.49
C PRO A 78 -8.16 -0.31 7.53
N PHE A 79 -9.09 0.25 6.75
CA PHE A 79 -10.46 -0.28 6.65
C PHE A 79 -10.51 -1.66 6.00
N ILE A 80 -9.71 -1.87 4.94
CA ILE A 80 -9.60 -3.19 4.29
C ILE A 80 -9.18 -4.25 5.31
N ASN A 81 -8.23 -3.91 6.18
CA ASN A 81 -7.75 -4.84 7.19
C ASN A 81 -8.81 -5.19 8.24
N ILE A 82 -9.58 -4.21 8.71
CA ILE A 82 -10.72 -4.48 9.60
C ILE A 82 -11.82 -5.27 8.88
N ALA A 83 -12.06 -5.00 7.59
CA ALA A 83 -13.01 -5.75 6.77
C ALA A 83 -12.60 -7.23 6.64
N VAL A 84 -11.30 -7.48 6.42
CA VAL A 84 -10.74 -8.84 6.39
C VAL A 84 -10.83 -9.51 7.76
N ALA A 85 -10.55 -8.79 8.85
CA ALA A 85 -10.69 -9.32 10.21
C ALA A 85 -12.17 -9.66 10.52
N TYR A 86 -13.10 -8.80 10.14
CA TYR A 86 -14.53 -9.03 10.26
C TYR A 86 -14.97 -10.26 9.44
N MET A 87 -14.44 -10.43 8.23
CA MET A 87 -14.68 -11.60 7.40
C MET A 87 -14.17 -12.89 8.05
N ALA A 88 -12.93 -12.86 8.56
CA ALA A 88 -12.31 -13.99 9.23
C ALA A 88 -13.11 -14.41 10.48
N TYR A 89 -13.61 -13.44 11.25
CA TYR A 89 -14.44 -13.67 12.43
C TYR A 89 -15.82 -14.26 12.11
N ASN A 90 -16.41 -13.92 10.95
CA ASN A 90 -17.74 -14.36 10.53
C ASN A 90 -17.69 -15.50 9.50
N ASP A 91 -17.13 -16.65 9.89
CA ASP A 91 -17.03 -17.89 9.10
C ASP A 91 -16.31 -17.76 7.74
N SER A 92 -15.46 -16.74 7.56
CA SER A 92 -14.77 -16.49 6.28
C SER A 92 -15.70 -16.36 5.07
N LYS A 93 -16.92 -15.83 5.28
CA LYS A 93 -17.91 -15.57 4.21
C LYS A 93 -17.57 -14.28 3.47
N LEU A 94 -17.22 -14.34 2.19
CA LEU A 94 -16.77 -13.16 1.42
C LEU A 94 -17.70 -11.95 1.48
N LYS A 95 -19.02 -12.17 1.52
CA LYS A 95 -20.04 -11.09 1.63
C LYS A 95 -19.88 -10.24 2.90
N THR A 96 -19.38 -10.81 4.01
CA THR A 96 -19.28 -10.09 5.28
C THR A 96 -18.19 -9.02 5.24
N ALA A 97 -17.15 -9.20 4.42
CA ALA A 97 -16.11 -8.20 4.20
C ALA A 97 -16.67 -6.89 3.61
N PHE A 98 -17.84 -6.91 2.95
CA PHE A 98 -18.43 -5.73 2.31
C PHE A 98 -19.58 -5.12 3.10
N LYS A 99 -19.80 -5.57 4.34
CA LYS A 99 -20.83 -5.00 5.20
C LYS A 99 -20.30 -3.73 5.89
N PHE A 100 -20.10 -2.68 5.10
CA PHE A 100 -19.50 -1.42 5.54
C PHE A 100 -20.13 -0.85 6.81
N ARG A 101 -21.46 -0.91 6.94
CA ARG A 101 -22.16 -0.42 8.14
C ARG A 101 -21.73 -1.18 9.40
N GLU A 102 -21.62 -2.49 9.33
CA GLU A 102 -21.21 -3.33 10.48
C GLU A 102 -19.74 -3.10 10.81
N ILE A 103 -18.88 -2.96 9.79
CA ILE A 103 -17.45 -2.67 9.94
C ILE A 103 -17.23 -1.29 10.58
N LEU A 104 -17.91 -0.25 10.08
CA LEU A 104 -17.84 1.10 10.63
C LEU A 104 -18.39 1.17 12.05
N HIS A 105 -19.46 0.44 12.34
CA HIS A 105 -19.96 0.30 13.70
C HIS A 105 -18.91 -0.36 14.62
N LYS A 106 -18.26 -1.44 14.18
CA LYS A 106 -17.18 -2.10 14.94
C LYS A 106 -15.99 -1.17 15.19
N ILE A 107 -15.58 -0.36 14.20
CA ILE A 107 -14.55 0.67 14.39
C ILE A 107 -15.02 1.71 15.41
N SER A 108 -16.28 2.15 15.31
CA SER A 108 -16.87 3.11 16.24
C SER A 108 -16.95 2.57 17.67
N THR A 109 -17.20 1.27 17.88
CA THR A 109 -17.26 0.67 19.21
C THR A 109 -15.88 0.59 19.86
N ILE A 110 -14.82 0.36 19.07
CA ILE A 110 -13.43 0.42 19.56
C ILE A 110 -12.99 1.88 19.78
N GLY A 111 -13.52 2.79 18.96
CA GLY A 111 -13.26 4.22 18.96
C GLY A 111 -12.36 4.65 17.81
N TRP A 112 -12.82 5.67 17.08
CA TRP A 112 -12.10 6.26 15.93
C TRP A 112 -10.70 6.78 16.29
N LYS A 113 -10.54 7.36 17.49
CA LYS A 113 -9.23 7.80 17.98
C LYS A 113 -8.27 6.62 18.14
N ASN A 114 -8.75 5.52 18.74
CA ASN A 114 -7.95 4.31 18.95
C ASN A 114 -7.60 3.65 17.61
N PHE A 115 -8.52 3.64 16.66
CA PHE A 115 -8.27 3.17 15.30
C PHE A 115 -7.16 3.94 14.60
N THR A 116 -7.24 5.27 14.60
CA THR A 116 -6.21 6.12 13.98
C THR A 116 -4.86 5.96 14.69
N LEU A 117 -4.85 5.93 16.03
CA LEU A 117 -3.63 5.71 16.81
C LEU A 117 -3.00 4.35 16.52
N TRP A 118 -3.78 3.28 16.50
CA TRP A 118 -3.31 1.94 16.14
C TRP A 118 -2.64 1.95 14.77
N TYR A 119 -3.30 2.52 13.76
CA TYR A 119 -2.74 2.54 12.40
C TYR A 119 -1.42 3.32 12.32
N ILE A 120 -1.32 4.47 12.99
CA ILE A 120 -0.09 5.27 13.05
C ILE A 120 1.03 4.50 13.75
N VAL A 121 0.76 3.92 14.92
CA VAL A 121 1.75 3.17 15.71
C VAL A 121 2.27 1.97 14.92
N ILE A 122 1.37 1.20 14.30
CA ILE A 122 1.76 0.05 13.47
C ILE A 122 2.60 0.49 12.26
N LYS A 123 2.23 1.60 11.60
CA LYS A 123 3.01 2.12 10.47
C LYS A 123 4.42 2.56 10.88
N ILE A 124 4.55 3.21 12.04
CA ILE A 124 5.87 3.60 12.59
C ILE A 124 6.70 2.35 12.89
N LEU A 125 6.12 1.37 13.61
CA LEU A 125 6.83 0.13 13.96
C LEU A 125 7.24 -0.68 12.73
N PHE A 126 6.36 -0.78 11.74
CA PHE A 126 6.65 -1.41 10.45
C PHE A 126 7.86 -0.76 9.78
N LEU A 127 7.89 0.57 9.75
CA LEU A 127 8.99 1.35 9.18
C LEU A 127 10.29 1.14 9.96
N THR A 128 10.26 1.21 11.29
CA THR A 128 11.43 0.99 12.15
C THR A 128 12.01 -0.41 11.97
N ILE A 129 11.18 -1.45 11.98
CA ILE A 129 11.63 -2.84 11.79
C ILE A 129 12.19 -3.05 10.38
N SER A 130 11.55 -2.47 9.36
CA SER A 130 12.02 -2.56 7.97
C SER A 130 13.42 -1.95 7.80
N TYR A 131 13.62 -0.75 8.34
CA TYR A 131 14.92 -0.07 8.29
C TYR A 131 15.97 -0.80 9.12
N ALA A 132 15.65 -1.22 10.35
CA ALA A 132 16.57 -1.97 11.20
C ALA A 132 17.02 -3.28 10.53
N GLY A 133 16.08 -4.06 9.98
CA GLY A 133 16.40 -5.31 9.29
C GLY A 133 17.25 -5.08 8.04
N SER A 134 16.91 -4.07 7.23
CA SER A 134 17.68 -3.72 6.03
C SER A 134 19.09 -3.26 6.38
N PHE A 135 19.24 -2.52 7.48
CA PHE A 135 20.52 -2.07 8.00
C PHE A 135 21.37 -3.26 8.45
N ILE A 136 20.83 -4.17 9.25
CA ILE A 136 21.54 -5.39 9.68
C ILE A 136 22.05 -6.19 8.48
N LEU A 137 21.19 -6.39 7.48
CA LEU A 137 21.56 -7.09 6.24
C LEU A 137 22.67 -6.34 5.49
N PHE A 138 22.56 -5.03 5.33
CA PHE A 138 23.59 -4.22 4.70
C PHE A 138 24.95 -4.37 5.39
N TYR A 139 25.00 -4.28 6.72
CA TYR A 139 26.26 -4.47 7.47
C TYR A 139 26.82 -5.87 7.30
N ALA A 140 25.97 -6.91 7.35
CA ALA A 140 26.40 -8.28 7.10
C ALA A 140 27.05 -8.44 5.71
N ALA A 141 26.48 -7.82 4.67
CA ALA A 141 27.05 -7.85 3.32
C ALA A 141 28.40 -7.11 3.23
N VAL A 142 28.55 -5.98 3.92
CA VAL A 142 29.83 -5.24 3.97
C VAL A 142 30.92 -6.08 4.64
N ILE A 143 30.60 -6.74 5.76
CA ILE A 143 31.55 -7.60 6.48
C ILE A 143 31.95 -8.80 5.60
N LEU A 144 31.00 -9.46 4.94
CA LEU A 144 31.29 -10.60 4.07
C LEU A 144 32.16 -10.21 2.87
N ARG A 145 31.91 -9.04 2.28
CA ARG A 145 32.71 -8.53 1.17
C ARG A 145 34.14 -8.20 1.62
N ASN A 146 34.30 -7.43 2.69
CA ASN A 146 35.61 -6.92 3.10
C ASN A 146 36.45 -7.97 3.87
N GLY A 147 35.79 -8.87 4.61
CA GLY A 147 36.46 -9.90 5.40
C GLY A 147 36.75 -11.18 4.63
N PHE A 148 35.86 -11.60 3.73
CA PHE A 148 35.94 -12.91 3.06
C PHE A 148 35.95 -12.81 1.52
N GLY A 149 35.86 -11.61 0.94
CA GLY A 149 35.77 -11.42 -0.51
C GLY A 149 34.45 -11.91 -1.13
N ILE A 150 33.42 -12.18 -0.32
CA ILE A 150 32.15 -12.74 -0.79
C ILE A 150 31.18 -11.61 -1.17
N HIS A 151 30.76 -11.59 -2.43
CA HIS A 151 29.86 -10.57 -2.97
C HIS A 151 28.40 -11.03 -2.97
N ILE A 152 27.70 -10.85 -1.86
CA ILE A 152 26.26 -11.19 -1.75
C ILE A 152 25.31 -10.08 -2.22
N THR A 153 25.84 -8.91 -2.60
CA THR A 153 25.07 -7.72 -3.01
C THR A 153 23.95 -7.99 -4.03
N PRO A 154 24.15 -8.81 -5.09
CA PRO A 154 23.10 -9.09 -6.06
C PRO A 154 21.88 -9.80 -5.47
N ILE A 155 22.06 -10.59 -4.41
CA ILE A 155 21.02 -11.43 -3.79
C ILE A 155 20.35 -10.69 -2.61
N MET A 156 20.91 -9.57 -2.15
CA MET A 156 20.39 -8.81 -1.01
C MET A 156 18.91 -8.42 -1.12
N PRO A 157 18.39 -7.93 -2.25
CA PRO A 157 16.97 -7.62 -2.35
C PRO A 157 16.06 -8.83 -2.10
N ILE A 158 16.49 -10.00 -2.58
CA ILE A 158 15.78 -11.28 -2.40
C ILE A 158 15.81 -11.69 -0.93
N LEU A 159 16.97 -11.60 -0.27
CA LEU A 159 17.11 -11.91 1.16
C LEU A 159 16.29 -10.97 2.03
N THR A 160 16.33 -9.67 1.74
CA THR A 160 15.51 -8.66 2.41
C THR A 160 14.03 -8.99 2.26
N PHE A 161 13.58 -9.34 1.06
CA PHE A 161 12.20 -9.72 0.82
C PHE A 161 11.81 -11.02 1.55
N LEU A 162 12.65 -12.06 1.52
CA LEU A 162 12.36 -13.35 2.16
C LEU A 162 12.40 -13.31 3.69
N ILE A 163 13.20 -12.43 4.29
CA ILE A 163 13.36 -12.38 5.74
C ILE A 163 12.42 -11.34 6.35
N ILE A 164 12.46 -10.10 5.82
CA ILE A 164 11.77 -8.97 6.44
C ILE A 164 10.27 -9.02 6.10
N ALA A 165 9.89 -9.30 4.86
CA ALA A 165 8.48 -9.20 4.45
C ALA A 165 7.57 -10.22 5.15
N PRO A 166 7.92 -11.52 5.31
CA PRO A 166 7.10 -12.47 6.06
C PRO A 166 6.97 -12.13 7.55
N TYR A 167 8.05 -11.63 8.16
CA TYR A 167 8.02 -11.22 9.56
C TYR A 167 7.05 -10.04 9.76
N LEU A 168 7.17 -9.03 8.91
CA LEU A 168 6.30 -7.85 8.96
C LEU A 168 4.85 -8.18 8.66
N SER A 169 4.57 -9.07 7.70
CA SER A 169 3.19 -9.48 7.39
C SER A 169 2.55 -10.25 8.54
N MET A 170 3.30 -11.15 9.19
CA MET A 170 2.82 -11.86 10.39
C MET A 170 2.54 -10.89 11.55
N TYR A 171 3.47 -9.97 11.82
CA TYR A 171 3.30 -8.94 12.83
C TYR A 171 2.07 -8.08 12.58
N PHE A 172 1.88 -7.66 11.33
CA PHE A 172 0.76 -6.83 10.92
C PHE A 172 -0.58 -7.54 11.06
N VAL A 173 -0.72 -8.78 10.57
CA VAL A 173 -1.97 -9.55 10.70
C VAL A 173 -2.32 -9.78 12.18
N ARG A 174 -1.32 -10.06 13.02
CA ARG A 174 -1.54 -10.21 14.47
C ARG A 174 -2.01 -8.91 15.12
N SER A 175 -1.45 -7.76 14.73
CA SER A 175 -1.86 -6.48 15.29
C SER A 175 -3.28 -6.09 14.87
N VAL A 176 -3.68 -6.40 13.64
CA VAL A 176 -5.06 -6.23 13.15
C VAL A 176 -6.02 -7.09 13.98
N ALA A 177 -5.70 -8.37 14.19
CA ALA A 177 -6.54 -9.28 14.96
C ALA A 177 -6.71 -8.80 16.42
N LEU A 178 -5.63 -8.41 17.08
CA LEU A 178 -5.67 -7.88 18.45
C LEU A 178 -6.50 -6.61 18.56
N PHE A 179 -6.33 -5.68 17.62
CA PHE A 179 -7.12 -4.45 17.56
C PHE A 179 -8.60 -4.74 17.32
N TYR A 180 -8.92 -5.69 16.43
CA TYR A 180 -10.30 -6.09 16.17
C TYR A 180 -10.98 -6.69 17.42
N MET A 181 -10.26 -7.53 18.16
CA MET A 181 -10.76 -8.17 19.38
C MET A 181 -10.88 -7.21 20.57
N SER A 182 -10.10 -6.12 20.62
CA SER A 182 -10.16 -5.19 21.77
C SER A 182 -11.51 -4.49 21.94
N GLY A 183 -12.37 -4.51 20.91
CA GLY A 183 -13.74 -4.01 20.98
C GLY A 183 -14.76 -4.99 21.53
N GLU A 184 -14.38 -6.24 21.76
CA GLU A 184 -15.23 -7.22 22.43
C GLU A 184 -15.06 -7.05 23.94
N LYS A 185 -16.04 -6.40 24.58
CA LYS A 185 -16.25 -6.64 26.00
C LYS A 185 -16.57 -8.12 26.14
N ILE A 186 -15.70 -8.86 26.82
CA ILE A 186 -16.00 -10.19 27.35
C ILE A 186 -17.27 -10.01 28.20
N SER A 187 -18.42 -10.40 27.63
CA SER A 187 -19.70 -10.48 28.33
C SER A 187 -19.84 -11.84 28.96
#